data_AF-A0A524NSE0-F1
#
_entry.id   AF-A0A524NSE0-F1
#
_cell.length_a   1.000
_cell.length_b   1.000
_cell.length_c   1.000
_cell.angle_alpha   90.00
_cell.angle_beta   90.00
_cell.angle_gamma   90.00
#
_symmetry.space_group_name_H-M   'P 1'
#
loop_
_entity.id
_entity.type
_entity.pdbx_description
1 polymer ?
#
loop_
_entity_poly.entity_id
_entity_poly.type
_entity_poly.pdbx_seq_one_letter_code
_entity_poly.pdbx_strand_id
1 'polypeptide(L)'
;MKKAIFLDRDGTLNNNGDHYYIWRKEDFHLNQGVTEVLSELRNRGYLLIVITNQGGVSKGKYTHEDVEAVHAYMHSLLEERGVELDEVLFCPHHPDREECLCRKPKPLMIQKALARFDIDPAESWMIGDSKRDMEAGKAARLRTLLVESNGNLKKVLDKID
;
A
#
# COMPACT_ATOMS: atom_id res chain seq x y z
N MET A 1 -11.12 18.56 -5.23
CA MET A 1 -10.15 17.46 -5.29
C MET A 1 -9.72 17.07 -3.88
N LYS A 2 -9.70 15.77 -3.59
CA LYS A 2 -9.31 15.19 -2.30
C LYS A 2 -7.78 15.01 -2.25
N LYS A 3 -7.20 14.79 -1.07
CA LYS A 3 -5.80 14.35 -0.93
C LYS A 3 -5.75 12.93 -0.41
N ALA A 4 -4.71 12.17 -0.76
CA ALA A 4 -4.59 10.77 -0.40
C ALA A 4 -3.16 10.38 -0.02
N ILE A 5 -3.08 9.36 0.85
CA ILE A 5 -1.86 8.63 1.15
C ILE A 5 -1.98 7.26 0.48
N PHE A 6 -1.11 7.03 -0.49
CA PHE A 6 -0.89 5.75 -1.13
C PHE A 6 0.17 4.98 -0.34
N LEU A 7 -0.12 3.73 0.00
CA LEU A 7 0.71 2.90 0.90
C LEU A 7 1.10 1.60 0.18
N ASP A 8 2.38 1.22 0.23
CA ASP A 8 2.73 -0.20 0.00
C ASP A 8 2.23 -1.07 1.17
N ARG A 9 2.04 -2.35 0.91
CA ARG A 9 1.55 -3.32 1.91
C ARG A 9 2.73 -4.01 2.62
N ASP A 10 3.40 -4.90 1.89
CA ASP A 10 4.46 -5.76 2.44
C ASP A 10 5.75 -4.97 2.64
N GLY A 11 6.27 -4.93 3.87
CA GLY A 11 7.45 -4.14 4.24
C GLY A 11 7.11 -2.72 4.73
N THR A 12 5.89 -2.26 4.51
CA THR A 12 5.41 -0.93 4.92
C THR A 12 4.32 -1.02 5.97
N LEU A 13 3.13 -1.52 5.60
CA LEU A 13 2.03 -1.75 6.55
C LEU A 13 2.21 -3.02 7.36
N ASN A 14 2.63 -4.12 6.73
CA ASN A 14 2.89 -5.38 7.41
C ASN A 14 4.34 -5.81 7.33
N ASN A 15 4.72 -6.65 8.30
CA ASN A 15 6.02 -7.27 8.33
C ASN A 15 6.17 -8.29 7.18
N ASN A 16 7.31 -8.28 6.50
CA ASN A 16 7.67 -9.26 5.46
C ASN A 16 9.06 -9.90 5.69
N GLY A 17 9.60 -9.81 6.90
CA GLY A 17 10.95 -10.29 7.23
C GLY A 17 11.08 -11.81 7.24
N ASP A 18 10.04 -12.51 7.70
CA ASP A 18 10.05 -13.98 7.83
C ASP A 18 9.62 -14.70 6.54
N HIS A 19 8.87 -14.01 5.67
CA HIS A 19 8.24 -14.60 4.51
C HIS A 19 8.28 -13.66 3.31
N TYR A 20 8.78 -14.17 2.19
CA TYR A 20 8.80 -13.42 0.93
C TYR A 20 7.40 -13.13 0.37
N TYR A 21 6.43 -14.01 0.63
CA TYR A 21 5.04 -13.84 0.23
C TYR A 21 4.12 -13.95 1.45
N ILE A 22 3.35 -12.89 1.72
CA ILE A 22 2.34 -12.86 2.79
C ILE A 22 0.97 -13.08 2.17
N TRP A 23 0.50 -14.33 2.21
CA TRP A 23 -0.77 -14.77 1.62
C TRP A 23 -1.64 -15.57 2.61
N ARG A 24 -1.16 -15.74 3.85
CA ARG A 24 -1.91 -16.35 4.96
C ARG A 24 -2.11 -15.30 6.04
N LYS A 25 -3.28 -15.29 6.67
CA LYS A 25 -3.61 -14.33 7.74
C LYS A 25 -2.65 -14.44 8.93
N GLU A 26 -2.17 -15.64 9.23
CA GLU A 26 -1.26 -15.93 10.34
C GLU A 26 0.12 -15.32 10.14
N ASP A 27 0.50 -15.01 8.90
CA ASP A 27 1.77 -14.37 8.58
C ASP A 27 1.63 -12.84 8.53
N PHE A 28 0.38 -12.32 8.51
CA PHE A 28 0.10 -10.90 8.39
C PHE A 28 0.15 -10.22 9.76
N HIS A 29 1.23 -9.48 10.01
CA HIS A 29 1.42 -8.71 11.23
C HIS A 29 1.69 -7.25 10.90
N LEU A 30 0.90 -6.33 11.47
CA LEU A 30 1.11 -4.90 11.28
C LEU A 30 2.46 -4.45 11.87
N ASN A 31 3.17 -3.60 11.13
CA ASN A 31 4.38 -2.94 11.64
C ASN A 31 4.05 -1.94 12.75
N GLN A 32 5.05 -1.60 13.56
CA GLN A 32 4.86 -0.68 14.68
C GLN A 32 4.43 0.71 14.19
N GLY A 33 3.44 1.29 14.86
CA GLY A 33 2.98 2.67 14.59
C GLY A 33 2.02 2.80 13.41
N VAL A 34 1.72 1.74 12.66
CA VAL A 34 0.84 1.78 11.48
C VAL A 34 -0.52 2.39 11.83
N THR A 35 -1.23 1.82 12.80
CA THR A 35 -2.58 2.29 13.16
C THR A 35 -2.58 3.76 13.60
N GLU A 36 -1.64 4.16 14.45
CA GLU A 36 -1.53 5.54 14.94
C GLU A 36 -1.31 6.54 13.80
N VAL A 37 -0.40 6.20 12.88
CA VAL A 37 -0.08 7.03 11.72
C VAL A 37 -1.27 7.12 10.77
N LEU A 38 -1.92 6.00 10.47
CA LEU A 38 -3.08 5.98 9.58
C LEU A 38 -4.27 6.76 10.17
N SER A 39 -4.53 6.60 11.47
CA SER A 39 -5.57 7.36 12.17
C SER A 39 -5.32 8.86 12.09
N GLU A 40 -4.08 9.28 12.36
CA GLU A 40 -3.70 10.70 12.29
C GLU A 40 -3.78 11.25 10.86
N LEU A 41 -3.30 10.52 9.85
CA LEU A 41 -3.39 10.93 8.45
C LEU A 41 -4.85 11.07 8.01
N ARG A 42 -5.74 10.19 8.47
CA ARG A 42 -7.17 10.31 8.23
C ARG A 42 -7.76 11.55 8.92
N ASN A 43 -7.36 11.86 10.15
CA ASN A 43 -7.77 13.09 10.86
C ASN A 43 -7.32 14.37 10.12
N ARG A 44 -6.18 14.31 9.40
CA ARG A 44 -5.69 15.39 8.52
C ARG A 44 -6.42 15.46 7.18
N GLY A 45 -7.45 14.65 6.98
CA GLY A 45 -8.32 14.66 5.79
C GLY A 45 -7.76 13.91 4.59
N TYR A 46 -6.79 13.00 4.79
CA TYR A 46 -6.31 12.14 3.72
C TYR A 46 -7.19 10.90 3.55
N LEU A 47 -7.46 10.52 2.30
CA LEU A 47 -7.87 9.17 1.96
C LEU A 47 -6.69 8.21 2.16
N LEU A 48 -6.95 6.97 2.58
CA LEU A 48 -5.96 5.93 2.79
C LEU A 48 -6.13 4.83 1.74
N ILE A 49 -5.19 4.71 0.82
CA ILE A 49 -5.28 3.79 -0.32
C ILE A 49 -4.07 2.87 -0.35
N VAL A 50 -4.28 1.57 -0.32
CA VAL A 50 -3.19 0.58 -0.40
C VAL A 50 -2.97 0.21 -1.86
N ILE A 51 -1.70 0.16 -2.28
CA ILE A 51 -1.29 -0.32 -3.60
C ILE A 51 -0.18 -1.37 -3.46
N THR A 52 -0.41 -2.60 -3.92
CA THR A 52 0.55 -3.70 -3.67
C THR A 52 0.80 -4.59 -4.89
N ASN A 53 2.02 -5.11 -5.01
CA ASN A 53 2.40 -6.08 -6.03
C ASN A 53 2.29 -7.50 -5.46
N GLN A 54 1.29 -8.28 -5.87
CA GLN A 54 1.07 -9.66 -5.43
C GLN A 54 1.46 -10.67 -6.52
N GLY A 55 2.73 -10.59 -6.97
CA GLY A 55 3.22 -11.39 -8.10
C GLY A 55 3.33 -12.90 -7.83
N GLY A 56 3.12 -13.35 -6.59
CA GLY A 56 3.05 -14.77 -6.29
C GLY A 56 1.83 -15.46 -6.92
N VAL A 57 0.78 -14.70 -7.24
CA VAL A 57 -0.41 -15.18 -7.96
C VAL A 57 -0.04 -15.70 -9.36
N SER A 58 0.58 -14.87 -10.20
CA SER A 58 1.06 -15.30 -11.53
C SER A 58 2.10 -16.43 -11.45
N LYS A 59 2.88 -16.49 -10.36
CA LYS A 59 3.82 -17.59 -10.11
C LYS A 59 3.16 -18.88 -9.59
N GLY A 60 1.85 -18.91 -9.38
CA GLY A 60 1.09 -20.06 -8.90
C GLY A 60 1.41 -20.43 -7.45
N LYS A 61 1.82 -19.47 -6.62
CA LYS A 61 2.17 -19.68 -5.20
C LYS A 61 0.97 -19.59 -4.28
N TYR A 62 -0.01 -18.77 -4.64
CA TYR A 62 -1.28 -18.54 -3.96
C TYR A 62 -2.27 -17.95 -4.97
N THR A 63 -3.55 -17.86 -4.63
CA THR A 63 -4.61 -17.44 -5.54
C THR A 63 -5.00 -15.97 -5.35
N HIS A 64 -5.93 -15.48 -6.19
CA HIS A 64 -6.53 -14.16 -5.96
C HIS A 64 -7.36 -14.16 -4.68
N GLU A 65 -8.06 -15.25 -4.40
CA GLU A 65 -8.88 -15.44 -3.20
C GLU A 65 -8.02 -15.40 -1.93
N ASP A 66 -6.79 -15.96 -1.96
CA ASP A 66 -5.85 -15.86 -0.84
C ASP A 66 -5.44 -14.41 -0.56
N VAL A 67 -5.21 -13.62 -1.62
CA VAL A 67 -4.90 -12.18 -1.49
C VAL A 67 -6.07 -11.43 -0.87
N GLU A 68 -7.29 -11.67 -1.38
CA GLU A 68 -8.51 -11.03 -0.86
C GLU A 68 -8.78 -11.42 0.59
N ALA A 69 -8.51 -12.68 0.99
CA ALA A 69 -8.63 -13.11 2.37
C ALA A 69 -7.67 -12.36 3.31
N VAL A 70 -6.42 -12.15 2.88
CA VAL A 70 -5.46 -11.32 3.63
C VAL A 70 -5.88 -9.85 3.67
N HIS A 71 -6.41 -9.30 2.58
CA HIS A 71 -6.91 -7.93 2.57
C HIS A 71 -8.12 -7.74 3.48
N ALA A 72 -9.07 -8.68 3.48
CA ALA A 72 -10.19 -8.68 4.40
C ALA A 72 -9.72 -8.73 5.86
N TYR A 73 -8.74 -9.58 6.16
CA TYR A 73 -8.13 -9.65 7.49
C TYR A 73 -7.43 -8.34 7.88
N MET A 74 -6.67 -7.73 6.96
CA MET A 74 -6.04 -6.43 7.16
C MET A 74 -7.08 -5.34 7.46
N HIS A 75 -8.19 -5.31 6.72
CA HIS A 75 -9.31 -4.40 6.97
C HIS A 75 -9.86 -4.58 8.38
N SER A 76 -10.21 -5.81 8.77
CA SER A 76 -10.74 -6.08 10.12
C SER A 76 -9.78 -5.65 11.22
N LEU A 77 -8.47 -5.93 11.07
CA LEU A 77 -7.46 -5.51 12.05
C LEU A 77 -7.37 -3.99 12.20
N LEU A 78 -7.46 -3.25 11.10
CA LEU A 78 -7.41 -1.79 11.13
C LEU A 78 -8.71 -1.22 11.71
N GLU A 79 -9.86 -1.76 11.32
CA GLU A 79 -11.19 -1.31 11.76
C GLU A 79 -11.39 -1.51 13.27
N GLU A 80 -10.95 -2.65 13.81
CA GLU A 80 -10.91 -2.91 15.25
C GLU A 80 -10.15 -1.83 16.04
N ARG A 81 -9.24 -1.12 15.36
CA ARG A 81 -8.42 -0.06 15.93
C ARG A 81 -8.84 1.34 15.44
N GLY A 82 -10.02 1.46 14.86
CA GLY A 82 -10.61 2.74 14.42
C GLY A 82 -10.01 3.32 13.14
N VAL A 83 -9.33 2.51 12.34
CA VAL A 83 -8.79 2.91 11.04
C VAL A 83 -9.52 2.15 9.94
N GLU A 84 -10.04 2.87 8.96
CA GLU A 84 -10.60 2.25 7.75
C GLU A 84 -9.72 2.63 6.55
N LEU A 85 -9.73 1.81 5.51
CA LEU A 85 -9.04 2.08 4.25
C LEU A 85 -10.09 2.40 3.18
N ASP A 86 -9.80 3.37 2.34
CA ASP A 86 -10.71 3.81 1.28
C ASP A 86 -10.68 2.88 0.06
N GLU A 87 -9.52 2.30 -0.25
CA GLU A 87 -9.39 1.28 -1.30
C GLU A 87 -8.10 0.46 -1.13
N VAL A 88 -8.13 -0.80 -1.58
CA VAL A 88 -6.95 -1.66 -1.75
C VAL A 88 -6.89 -2.10 -3.21
N LEU A 89 -5.80 -1.74 -3.90
CA LEU A 89 -5.52 -2.17 -5.26
C LEU A 89 -4.30 -3.07 -5.27
N PHE A 90 -4.36 -4.17 -6.03
CA PHE A 90 -3.19 -5.02 -6.22
C PHE A 90 -2.97 -5.44 -7.67
N CYS A 91 -1.70 -5.72 -7.97
CA CYS A 91 -1.28 -6.32 -9.23
C CYS A 91 -0.90 -7.80 -9.01
N PRO A 92 -1.62 -8.77 -9.60
CA PRO A 92 -1.29 -10.20 -9.48
C PRO A 92 -0.11 -10.63 -10.37
N HIS A 93 0.32 -9.77 -11.28
CA HIS A 93 1.26 -10.12 -12.34
C HIS A 93 2.73 -10.13 -11.89
N HIS A 94 3.54 -10.95 -12.58
CA HIS A 94 4.98 -11.05 -12.38
C HIS A 94 5.76 -10.91 -13.71
N PRO A 95 6.83 -10.09 -13.78
CA PRO A 95 7.57 -9.83 -15.03
C PRO A 95 8.18 -11.10 -15.66
N ASP A 96 8.63 -12.07 -14.87
CA ASP A 96 9.11 -13.37 -15.37
C ASP A 96 8.06 -14.20 -16.12
N ARG A 97 6.77 -13.84 -16.04
CA ARG A 97 5.64 -14.59 -16.60
C ARG A 97 4.87 -13.78 -17.62
N GLU A 98 4.64 -12.51 -17.34
CA GLU A 98 3.95 -11.60 -18.25
C GLU A 98 4.30 -10.13 -18.04
N GLU A 99 4.13 -9.35 -19.10
CA GLU A 99 4.09 -7.90 -18.99
C GLU A 99 2.68 -7.44 -18.62
N CYS A 100 2.60 -6.42 -17.76
CA CYS A 100 1.35 -5.75 -17.45
C CYS A 100 1.57 -4.25 -17.29
N LEU A 101 0.48 -3.48 -17.26
CA LEU A 101 0.54 -2.04 -17.03
C LEU A 101 0.39 -1.65 -15.55
N CYS A 102 -0.09 -2.56 -14.70
CA CYS A 102 -0.45 -2.26 -13.31
C CYS A 102 0.67 -2.45 -12.27
N ARG A 103 1.65 -3.32 -12.53
CA ARG A 103 2.71 -3.61 -11.56
C ARG A 103 3.61 -2.40 -11.30
N LYS A 104 3.80 -2.02 -10.03
CA LYS A 104 4.80 -1.01 -9.63
C LYS A 104 6.19 -1.46 -10.14
N PRO A 105 6.97 -0.61 -10.82
CA PRO A 105 6.94 0.86 -10.75
C PRO A 105 5.97 1.57 -11.72
N LYS A 106 5.13 0.85 -12.49
CA LYS A 106 4.13 1.51 -13.34
C LYS A 106 3.03 2.16 -12.47
N PRO A 107 2.55 3.37 -12.83
CA PRO A 107 1.66 4.15 -11.98
C PRO A 107 0.18 3.79 -12.10
N LEU A 108 -0.20 2.79 -12.90
CA LEU A 108 -1.61 2.58 -13.28
C LEU A 108 -2.53 2.33 -12.08
N MET A 109 -2.09 1.62 -11.03
CA MET A 109 -2.91 1.45 -9.82
C MET A 109 -3.19 2.78 -9.13
N ILE A 110 -2.18 3.66 -9.04
CA ILE A 110 -2.32 5.01 -8.48
C ILE A 110 -3.25 5.84 -9.36
N GLN A 111 -3.03 5.86 -10.67
CA GLN A 111 -3.84 6.63 -11.61
C GLN A 111 -5.32 6.23 -11.60
N LYS A 112 -5.61 4.94 -11.42
CA LYS A 112 -6.99 4.44 -11.25
C LYS A 112 -7.67 5.06 -10.02
N ALA A 113 -6.98 5.06 -8.88
CA ALA A 113 -7.48 5.68 -7.66
C ALA A 113 -7.60 7.20 -7.78
N LEU A 114 -6.60 7.87 -8.38
CA LEU A 114 -6.64 9.31 -8.63
C LEU A 114 -7.91 9.71 -9.39
N ALA A 115 -8.20 9.00 -10.49
CA ALA A 115 -9.39 9.25 -11.30
C ALA A 115 -10.68 8.88 -10.57
N ARG A 116 -10.71 7.75 -9.84
CA ARG A 116 -11.89 7.26 -9.12
C ARG A 116 -12.36 8.23 -8.04
N PHE A 117 -11.42 8.82 -7.30
CA PHE A 117 -11.72 9.60 -6.09
C PHE A 117 -11.58 11.11 -6.28
N ASP A 118 -11.27 11.59 -7.49
CA ASP A 118 -10.96 13.00 -7.77
C ASP A 118 -9.84 13.53 -6.85
N ILE A 119 -8.71 12.80 -6.80
CA ILE A 119 -7.57 13.12 -5.92
C ILE A 119 -6.60 14.07 -6.62
N ASP A 120 -6.11 15.07 -5.87
CA ASP A 120 -4.99 15.91 -6.27
C ASP A 120 -3.65 15.19 -6.05
N PRO A 121 -2.91 14.84 -7.12
CA PRO A 121 -1.61 14.20 -6.95
C PRO A 121 -0.57 15.09 -6.28
N ALA A 122 -0.64 16.43 -6.43
CA ALA A 122 0.36 17.34 -5.88
C ALA A 122 0.31 17.45 -4.34
N GLU A 123 -0.87 17.20 -3.78
CA GLU A 123 -1.15 17.19 -2.34
C GLU A 123 -1.17 15.77 -1.75
N SER A 124 -0.79 14.76 -2.55
CA SER A 124 -0.86 13.35 -2.19
C SER A 124 0.52 12.70 -2.13
N TRP A 125 0.63 11.62 -1.38
CA TRP A 125 1.90 10.94 -1.10
C TRP A 125 1.87 9.47 -1.48
N MET A 126 3.00 8.95 -1.97
CA MET A 126 3.30 7.51 -1.98
C MET A 126 4.31 7.18 -0.87
N ILE A 127 3.93 6.29 0.03
CA ILE A 127 4.76 5.80 1.13
C ILE A 127 5.02 4.31 0.89
N GLY A 128 6.30 3.94 0.86
CA GLY A 128 6.71 2.55 0.62
C GLY A 128 8.15 2.32 1.05
N ASP A 129 8.56 1.05 1.14
CA ASP A 129 9.89 0.63 1.59
C ASP A 129 10.88 0.45 0.44
N SER A 130 10.41 0.56 -0.81
CA SER A 130 11.21 0.16 -1.96
C SER A 130 11.28 1.21 -3.06
N LYS A 131 12.34 1.12 -3.88
CA LYS A 131 12.57 2.04 -5.00
C LYS A 131 11.40 2.04 -6.00
N ARG A 132 10.77 0.88 -6.23
CA ARG A 132 9.63 0.74 -7.15
C ARG A 132 8.41 1.56 -6.70
N ASP A 133 8.23 1.76 -5.39
CA ASP A 133 7.14 2.57 -4.85
C ASP A 133 7.37 4.04 -5.18
N MET A 134 8.61 4.49 -4.97
CA MET A 134 9.02 5.86 -5.26
C MET A 134 8.92 6.16 -6.76
N GLU A 135 9.33 5.22 -7.61
CA GLU A 135 9.20 5.34 -9.06
C GLU A 135 7.72 5.40 -9.50
N ALA A 136 6.85 4.56 -8.93
CA ALA A 136 5.42 4.60 -9.21
C ALA A 136 4.76 5.92 -8.77
N GLY A 137 5.07 6.38 -7.54
CA GLY A 137 4.57 7.64 -7.01
C GLY A 137 4.99 8.84 -7.87
N LYS A 138 6.28 8.93 -8.22
CA LYS A 138 6.81 9.99 -9.10
C LYS A 138 6.17 9.95 -10.49
N ALA A 139 6.01 8.76 -11.08
CA ALA A 139 5.34 8.61 -12.38
C ALA A 139 3.87 9.04 -12.34
N ALA A 140 3.23 8.98 -11.16
CA ALA A 140 1.89 9.50 -10.90
C ALA A 140 1.86 10.96 -10.39
N ARG A 141 3.02 11.65 -10.36
CA ARG A 141 3.20 13.03 -9.85
C ARG A 141 2.88 13.23 -8.38
N LEU A 142 2.95 12.16 -7.59
CA LEU A 142 2.84 12.22 -6.13
C LEU A 142 4.14 12.71 -5.49
N ARG A 143 4.02 13.29 -4.29
CA ARG A 143 5.15 13.34 -3.35
C ARG A 143 5.48 11.91 -2.91
N THR A 144 6.73 11.63 -2.55
CA THR A 144 7.14 10.25 -2.21
C THR A 144 7.97 10.21 -0.95
N LEU A 145 7.67 9.28 -0.06
CA LEU A 145 8.39 9.06 1.18
C LEU A 145 8.86 7.60 1.26
N LEU A 146 10.18 7.40 1.18
CA LEU A 146 10.80 6.09 1.39
C LEU A 146 10.94 5.83 2.88
N VAL A 147 10.42 4.72 3.36
CA VAL A 147 10.56 4.28 4.76
C VAL A 147 11.49 3.08 4.86
N GLU A 148 11.98 2.82 6.07
CA GLU A 148 12.72 1.60 6.36
C GLU A 148 11.76 0.39 6.33
N SER A 149 12.14 -0.66 5.60
CA SER A 149 11.34 -1.90 5.56
C SER A 149 11.14 -2.46 6.96
N ASN A 150 9.89 -2.76 7.30
CA ASN A 150 9.45 -3.24 8.62
C ASN A 150 9.74 -2.26 9.77
N GLY A 151 10.07 -1.00 9.45
CA GLY A 151 10.35 0.05 10.41
C GLY A 151 9.10 0.59 11.10
N ASN A 152 9.30 1.38 12.15
CA ASN A 152 8.22 2.07 12.84
C ASN A 152 7.75 3.28 12.03
N LEU A 153 6.47 3.30 11.66
CA LEU A 153 5.91 4.35 10.80
C LEU A 153 5.68 5.68 11.51
N LYS A 154 5.79 5.79 12.84
CA LYS A 154 5.51 7.07 13.56
C LYS A 154 6.27 8.27 12.99
N LYS A 155 7.50 8.05 12.52
CA LYS A 155 8.36 9.07 11.90
C LYS A 155 7.79 9.67 10.61
N VAL A 156 6.78 9.04 10.00
CA VAL A 156 6.08 9.54 8.81
C VAL A 156 5.34 10.84 9.11
N LEU A 157 4.76 10.98 10.31
CA LEU A 157 3.95 12.15 10.67
C LEU A 157 4.77 13.44 10.71
N ASP A 158 6.08 13.35 10.94
CA ASP A 158 7.01 14.48 10.93
C ASP A 158 7.36 14.95 9.51
N LYS A 159 6.94 14.20 8.49
CA LYS A 159 7.31 14.42 7.07
C LYS A 159 6.12 14.81 6.19
N ILE A 160 4.91 14.68 6.71
CA ILE A 160 3.67 14.94 5.99
C ILE A 160 2.96 16.05 6.72
N ASP A 161 2.58 17.09 5.97
CA ASP A 161 1.83 18.23 6.46
C ASP A 161 0.33 17.88 6.64
#